data_AF-A0A9Q9K261-F1
#
_entry.id   AF-A0A9Q9K261-F1
#
_cell.length_a   1.000
_cell.length_b   1.000
_cell.length_c   1.000
_cell.angle_alpha   90.00
_cell.angle_beta   90.00
_cell.angle_gamma   90.00
#
_symmetry.space_group_name_H-M   'P 1'
#
loop_
_entity.id
_entity.type
_entity.pdbx_description
1 polymer ?
#
loop_
_entity_poly.entity_id
_entity_poly.type
_entity_poly.pdbx_seq_one_letter_code
_entity_poly.pdbx_strand_id
1 'polypeptide(L)' 'MQTVNKKVIYYYYDKAGNRRPIDIQINDGHGLMTQNHFIEHILKNNPNLDNNLYALVDGYEFKLS' A
#
# COMPACT_ATOMS: atom_id res chain seq x y z
N MET A 1 16.78 19.94 6.99
CA MET A 1 15.44 19.38 7.27
C MET A 1 15.58 17.87 7.22
N GLN A 2 15.38 17.15 8.33
CA GLN A 2 15.43 15.69 8.34
C GLN A 2 14.19 15.18 7.60
N THR A 3 14.38 14.47 6.50
CA THR A 3 13.32 13.77 5.77
C THR A 3 12.74 12.73 6.73
N VAL A 4 11.58 13.02 7.31
CA VAL A 4 10.82 12.01 8.05
C VAL A 4 10.32 11.04 7.00
N ASN A 5 11.08 9.97 6.76
CA ASN A 5 10.64 8.85 5.94
C ASN A 5 9.46 8.22 6.68
N LYS A 6 8.24 8.68 6.35
CA LYS A 6 7.01 8.06 6.84
C LYS A 6 7.00 6.63 6.36
N LYS A 7 6.95 5.68 7.30
CA LYS A 7 6.93 4.26 6.97
C LYS A 7 5.51 3.92 6.53
N VAL A 8 5.34 3.67 5.23
CA VAL A 8 4.09 3.20 4.65
C VAL A 8 4.21 1.71 4.39
N ILE A 9 3.26 0.93 4.91
CA ILE A 9 3.17 -0.52 4.66
C ILE A 9 1.85 -0.79 3.95
N TYR A 10 1.89 -1.41 2.78
CA TYR A 10 0.68 -1.83 2.08
C TYR A 10 0.37 -3.30 2.40
N TYR A 11 -0.89 -3.66 2.55
CA TYR A 11 -1.32 -5.02 2.85
C TYR A 11 -2.77 -5.26 2.44
N TYR A 12 -3.16 -6.54 2.44
CA TYR A 12 -4.53 -6.99 2.26
C TYR A 12 -4.88 -8.06 3.31
N TYR A 13 -6.17 -8.35 3.47
CA TYR A 13 -6.63 -9.44 4.31
C TYR A 13 -6.84 -10.71 3.47
N ASP A 14 -6.24 -11.83 3.88
CA ASP A 14 -6.53 -13.12 3.25
C ASP A 14 -7.93 -13.63 3.63
N LYS A 15 -8.36 -14.73 3.01
CA LYS A 15 -9.69 -15.34 3.28
C LYS A 15 -9.90 -15.76 4.74
N ALA A 16 -8.82 -15.96 5.50
CA ALA A 16 -8.87 -16.29 6.92
C ALA A 16 -8.78 -15.04 7.82
N GLY A 17 -8.74 -13.84 7.23
CA GLY A 17 -8.68 -12.57 7.94
C GLY A 17 -7.27 -12.18 8.41
N ASN A 18 -6.21 -12.81 7.91
CA ASN A 18 -4.84 -12.44 8.28
C ASN A 18 -4.31 -11.32 7.40
N ARG A 19 -3.58 -10.38 8.00
CA ARG A 19 -2.86 -9.32 7.28
C ARG A 19 -1.69 -9.93 6.50
N ARG A 20 -1.68 -9.70 5.19
CA ARG A 20 -0.61 -10.10 4.27
C ARG A 20 0.09 -8.84 3.76
N PRO A 21 1.32 -8.54 4.22
CA PRO A 21 2.06 -7.39 3.71
C PRO A 21 2.38 -7.59 2.23
N ILE A 22 2.24 -6.52 1.47
CA ILE A 22 2.69 -6.44 0.09
C ILE A 22 4.11 -5.87 0.17
N ASP A 23 5.11 -6.68 -0.16
CA ASP A 23 6.48 -6.22 -0.21
C ASP A 23 6.66 -5.32 -1.43
N ILE A 24 6.93 -4.04 -1.17
CA ILE A 24 7.07 -3.02 -2.21
C ILE A 24 8.35 -2.26 -1.91
N GLN A 25 9.34 -2.45 -2.76
CA GLN A 25 10.51 -1.58 -2.78
C GLN A 25 10.14 -0.29 -3.52
N ILE A 26 9.68 0.72 -2.78
CA ILE A 26 9.53 2.07 -3.33
C ILE A 26 10.91 2.72 -3.34
N ASN A 27 11.58 2.63 -4.49
CA ASN A 27 12.83 3.33 -4.72
C ASN A 27 12.52 4.81 -4.98
N ASP A 28 13.08 5.67 -4.13
CA ASP A 28 13.21 7.13 -4.25
C ASP A 28 11.94 8.01 -4.19
N GLY A 29 11.84 8.75 -3.07
CA GLY A 29 11.73 10.23 -3.01
C GLY A 29 10.48 10.93 -3.53
N HIS A 30 9.69 10.31 -4.41
CA HIS A 30 8.51 10.88 -5.09
C HIS A 30 7.19 10.32 -4.54
N GLY A 31 7.21 9.88 -3.28
CA GLY A 31 6.32 8.87 -2.70
C GLY A 31 4.82 9.17 -2.57
N LEU A 32 4.23 10.13 -3.28
CA LEU A 32 2.78 10.40 -3.25
C LEU A 32 2.15 10.55 -4.64
N MET A 33 2.82 11.17 -5.62
CA MET A 33 2.27 11.37 -6.97
C MET A 33 2.26 10.07 -7.81
N THR A 34 3.15 9.12 -7.52
CA THR A 34 3.23 7.81 -8.18
C THR A 34 2.28 6.76 -7.59
N GLN A 35 1.56 7.07 -6.50
CA GLN A 35 0.73 6.09 -5.79
C GLN A 35 -0.52 5.66 -6.56
N ASN A 36 -1.21 6.56 -7.28
CA ASN A 36 -2.43 6.17 -7.99
C ASN A 36 -2.14 5.18 -9.12
N HIS A 37 -1.18 5.49 -10.00
CA HIS A 37 -0.82 4.58 -11.07
C HIS A 37 -0.27 3.25 -10.55
N PHE A 38 0.38 3.28 -9.38
CA PHE A 38 0.84 2.09 -8.69
C PHE A 38 -0.30 1.25 -8.12
N ILE A 39 -1.26 1.87 -7.43
CA ILE A 39 -2.45 1.19 -6.91
C ILE A 39 -3.23 0.58 -8.07
N GLU A 40 -3.44 1.32 -9.15
CA GLU A 40 -4.05 0.80 -10.38
C GLU A 40 -3.27 -0.40 -10.94
N HIS A 41 -1.94 -0.36 -10.95
CA HIS A 41 -1.11 -1.47 -11.43
C HIS A 41 -1.23 -2.70 -10.54
N ILE A 42 -1.22 -2.53 -9.20
CA ILE A 42 -1.44 -3.62 -8.25
C ILE A 42 -2.83 -4.24 -8.43
N LEU A 43 -3.87 -3.41 -8.51
CA LEU A 43 -5.26 -3.85 -8.69
C LEU A 43 -5.45 -4.57 -10.03
N LYS A 44 -4.81 -4.08 -11.10
CA LYS A 44 -4.85 -4.72 -12.42
C LYS A 44 -4.20 -6.10 -12.43
N ASN A 45 -3.05 -6.25 -11.75
CA ASN A 45 -2.34 -7.53 -11.68
C ASN A 45 -2.96 -8.48 -10.65
N ASN A 46 -3.69 -7.95 -9.67
CA ASN A 46 -4.30 -8.71 -8.59
C ASN A 46 -5.72 -8.19 -8.34
N PRO A 47 -6.70 -8.52 -9.21
CA PRO A 47 -8.07 -8.03 -9.07
C PRO A 47 -8.74 -8.47 -7.75
N ASN A 48 -8.22 -9.52 -7.10
CA ASN A 48 -8.66 -9.95 -5.78
C ASN A 48 -8.33 -8.95 -4.65
N LEU A 49 -7.48 -7.95 -4.92
CA LEU A 49 -7.14 -6.88 -4.00
C LEU A 49 -8.07 -5.66 -4.14
N ASP A 50 -8.92 -5.64 -5.18
CA ASP A 50 -9.96 -4.63 -5.33
C ASP A 50 -10.93 -4.74 -4.15
N ASN A 51 -11.20 -3.62 -3.48
CA ASN A 51 -11.94 -3.52 -2.22
C ASN A 51 -11.25 -4.13 -0.98
N ASN A 52 -9.99 -4.54 -1.09
CA ASN A 52 -9.24 -5.22 -0.02
C ASN A 52 -7.79 -4.72 0.12
N LEU A 53 -7.49 -3.52 -0.39
CA LEU A 53 -6.16 -2.91 -0.31
C LEU A 53 -6.11 -1.86 0.80
N TYR A 54 -5.11 -1.97 1.67
CA TYR A 54 -4.91 -1.10 2.82
C TYR A 54 -3.48 -0.55 2.86
N ALA A 55 -3.34 0.63 3.46
CA ALA A 55 -2.06 1.23 3.82
C ALA A 55 -2.00 1.53 5.32
N LEU A 56 -0.92 1.13 5.97
CA LEU A 56 -0.55 1.55 7.31
C LEU A 56 0.45 2.70 7.21
N VAL A 57 0.06 3.89 7.63
CA VAL A 57 0.92 5.08 7.66
C VAL A 57 1.11 5.50 9.11
N ASP A 58 2.33 5.43 9.62
CA ASP A 58 2.66 5.79 11.01
C ASP A 58 1.74 5.11 12.06
N GLY A 59 1.27 3.89 11.76
CA GLY A 59 0.38 3.11 12.63
C GLY A 59 -1.12 3.31 12.38
N TYR A 60 -1.51 4.22 11.49
CA TYR A 60 -2.90 4.45 11.10
C TYR A 60 -3.25 3.67 9.83
N GLU A 61 -4.35 2.91 9.87
CA GLU A 61 -4.84 2.10 8.75
C GLU A 61 -5.77 2.93 7.85
N PHE A 62 -5.55 2.87 6.54
CA PHE A 62 -6.37 3.50 5.51
C PHE A 62 -6.76 2.46 4.47
N LYS A 63 -8.04 2.42 4.12
CA LYS A 63 -8.53 1.62 2.99
C LYS A 63 -8.39 2.43 1.69
N LEU A 64 -7.77 1.84 0.67
CA LEU A 64 -7.42 2.53 -0.58
C LEU A 64 -8.34 2.20 -1.75
N SER A 65 -8.99 1.04 -1.72
CA SER A 65 -9.93 0.51 -2.70
C SER A 65 -10.99 -0.25 -1.94
#